data_AF-A0AAV1HU16-F1
#
_entry.id   AF-A0AAV1HU16-F1
#
_cell.length_a   1.000
_cell.length_b   1.000
_cell.length_c   1.000
_cell.angle_alpha   90.00
_cell.angle_beta   90.00
_cell.angle_gamma   90.00
#
_symmetry.space_group_name_H-M   'P 1'
#
loop_
_entity.id
_entity.type
_entity.pdbx_description
1 polymer ?
#
loop_
_entity_poly.entity_id
_entity_poly.type
_entity_poly.pdbx_seq_one_letter_code
_entity_poly.pdbx_strand_id
1 'polypeptide(L)'
;MRLAGFIETVVLAFVSLRCMAQEIHQAENVGRLEENAQLTRAALRDNPTDSRLYAQLGTLLHHLDFISPNGGARIPEAEQAYLKAVELSGGEPRVRAGLYGNIGALLMGAAGRMEDALEYTEKSIEAGREINIPDSTLTAGSYFNRGKILGMLGREEDAQEAYKEAALVSEGVAAGSFAKALASLKAYDEDLVAKMEEAVRFLQLERDSTGEPAATGGEADLAESLPSSRRRRQRSRSKAASAGELRERWSWLSEIKPEDKPWIYFALHRGYNAKAEYDKAWEHLVEANRLQRDTYTFNPQEETRIVRGLVQAFPVGAKDESLRNALEGNVGSRDKTPIFVVGLPRSGSTLVEQILASHPSVWGAGEDTEFAPLLPKLFRILQSQSGSPADIGDEYVDKMRQRVPKMRNVTRIVDKMLRNAFNLGYIQLALPRSCVIHTVRHPLDVALSCFSQPFEGRGLPWAAQLDEVANAIKNHHDVMRHWDALLPGRVLHVPYEQLVEDQEGWSRRLLQHCGLPWDDSVLEFHKTERDVQTASLSQVRQKLYKTAIGKWRRYEDKLQPIMTDLHGYIEDYEATLGARKAHDEL
;
A
#
# COMPACT_ATOMS: atom_id res chain seq x y z
N MET A 1 28.37 22.56 24.05
CA MET A 1 27.48 21.48 24.52
C MET A 1 27.92 20.19 23.85
N ARG A 2 28.12 19.10 24.60
CA ARG A 2 28.71 17.84 24.07
C ARG A 2 27.61 16.93 23.54
N LEU A 3 27.16 17.16 22.30
CA LEU A 3 26.32 16.22 21.54
C LEU A 3 27.14 15.03 20.98
N ALA A 4 28.48 15.08 21.07
CA ALA A 4 29.42 14.20 20.35
C ALA A 4 29.30 12.69 20.67
N GLY A 5 29.07 12.30 21.93
CA GLY A 5 29.00 10.88 22.30
C GLY A 5 27.68 10.20 21.92
N PHE A 6 26.59 10.98 21.83
CA PHE A 6 25.27 10.52 21.42
C PHE A 6 25.17 10.40 19.90
N ILE A 7 25.77 11.36 19.17
CA ILE A 7 25.84 11.36 17.71
C ILE A 7 26.52 10.10 17.17
N GLU A 8 27.64 9.65 17.73
CA GLU A 8 28.31 8.45 17.24
C GLU A 8 27.39 7.22 17.29
N THR A 9 26.56 7.06 18.33
CA THR A 9 25.65 5.91 18.45
C THR A 9 24.45 6.00 17.51
N VAL A 10 23.83 7.20 17.39
CA VAL A 10 22.70 7.45 16.48
C VAL A 10 23.13 7.31 15.01
N VAL A 11 24.36 7.70 14.69
CA VAL A 11 24.92 7.66 13.34
C VAL A 11 25.53 6.31 13.01
N LEU A 12 26.23 5.65 13.93
CA LEU A 12 26.72 4.28 13.74
C LEU A 12 25.56 3.31 13.60
N ALA A 13 24.46 3.48 14.35
CA ALA A 13 23.25 2.69 14.12
C ALA A 13 22.80 2.84 12.66
N PHE A 14 22.70 4.06 12.12
CA PHE A 14 22.21 4.27 10.75
C PHE A 14 23.22 3.96 9.63
N VAL A 15 24.52 4.20 9.84
CA VAL A 15 25.61 3.86 8.89
C VAL A 15 25.83 2.35 8.83
N SER A 16 25.54 1.62 9.91
CA SER A 16 25.54 0.14 9.94
C SER A 16 24.25 -0.47 9.38
N LEU A 17 23.21 0.33 9.15
CA LEU A 17 21.86 -0.12 8.76
C LEU A 17 21.46 0.26 7.32
N ARG A 18 22.40 0.78 6.51
CA ARG A 18 22.18 0.78 5.05
C ARG A 18 22.21 -0.66 4.58
N CYS A 19 21.04 -1.18 4.20
CA CYS A 19 20.89 -2.40 3.44
C CYS A 19 21.48 -2.14 2.04
N MET A 20 22.82 -2.16 1.96
CA MET A 20 23.63 -1.64 0.85
C MET A 20 23.42 -2.35 -0.48
N ALA A 21 22.69 -3.47 -0.57
CA ALA A 21 22.50 -4.10 -1.88
C ALA A 21 21.29 -3.49 -2.63
N GLN A 22 20.13 -3.46 -1.98
CA GLN A 22 18.87 -3.12 -2.65
C GLN A 22 18.65 -1.61 -2.71
N GLU A 23 19.03 -0.86 -1.68
CA GLU A 23 18.97 0.61 -1.69
C GLU A 23 20.06 1.22 -2.59
N ILE A 24 21.25 0.62 -2.67
CA ILE A 24 22.28 1.05 -3.64
C ILE A 24 21.84 0.72 -5.04
N HIS A 25 21.37 -0.50 -5.32
CA HIS A 25 20.87 -0.84 -6.65
C HIS A 25 19.69 0.06 -7.07
N GLN A 26 18.80 0.40 -6.14
CA GLN A 26 17.71 1.33 -6.40
C GLN A 26 18.22 2.76 -6.60
N ALA A 27 19.16 3.24 -5.80
CA ALA A 27 19.77 4.56 -5.97
C ALA A 27 20.56 4.67 -7.28
N GLU A 28 21.27 3.62 -7.69
CA GLU A 28 21.93 3.48 -8.99
C GLU A 28 20.90 3.49 -10.12
N ASN A 29 19.80 2.75 -9.98
CA ASN A 29 18.71 2.75 -10.94
C ASN A 29 18.04 4.14 -11.07
N VAL A 30 17.80 4.84 -9.96
CA VAL A 30 17.28 6.21 -9.95
C VAL A 30 18.26 7.16 -10.63
N GLY A 31 19.56 7.09 -10.27
CA GLY A 31 20.60 7.92 -10.89
C GLY A 31 20.68 7.73 -12.40
N ARG A 32 20.64 6.47 -12.86
CA ARG A 32 20.63 6.13 -14.29
C ARG A 32 19.38 6.65 -15.01
N LEU A 33 18.19 6.57 -14.38
CA LEU A 33 16.97 7.08 -14.98
C LEU A 33 16.95 8.62 -15.04
N GLU A 34 17.47 9.31 -14.02
CA GLU A 34 17.64 10.77 -14.04
C GLU A 34 18.62 11.20 -15.13
N GLU A 35 19.76 10.51 -15.27
CA GLU A 35 20.72 10.74 -16.36
C GLU A 35 20.07 10.54 -17.73
N ASN A 36 19.34 9.44 -17.91
CA ASN A 36 18.60 9.18 -19.14
C ASN A 36 17.57 10.29 -19.44
N ALA A 37 16.84 10.78 -18.43
CA ALA A 37 15.90 11.88 -18.62
C ALA A 37 16.61 13.17 -19.04
N GLN A 38 17.78 13.47 -18.48
CA GLN A 38 18.62 14.61 -18.89
C GLN A 38 19.13 14.47 -20.34
N LEU A 39 19.59 13.28 -20.72
CA LEU A 39 20.02 12.98 -22.09
C LEU A 39 18.87 13.12 -23.08
N THR A 40 17.67 12.61 -22.75
CA THR A 40 16.48 12.77 -23.59
C THR A 40 16.08 14.24 -23.73
N ARG A 41 16.13 15.04 -22.65
CA ARG A 41 15.92 16.50 -22.74
C ARG A 41 16.95 17.18 -23.65
N ALA A 42 18.21 16.73 -23.63
CA ALA A 42 19.23 17.24 -24.53
C ALA A 42 18.93 16.90 -25.99
N ALA A 43 18.61 15.64 -26.29
CA ALA A 43 18.25 15.19 -27.62
C ALA A 43 17.01 15.91 -28.18
N LEU A 44 16.04 16.25 -27.34
CA LEU A 44 14.86 17.04 -27.70
C LEU A 44 15.19 18.50 -28.07
N ARG A 45 16.27 19.07 -27.55
CA ARG A 45 16.73 20.40 -27.99
C ARG A 45 17.22 20.37 -29.44
N ASP A 46 17.87 19.27 -29.83
CA ASP A 46 18.36 19.08 -31.19
C ASP A 46 17.26 18.60 -32.15
N ASN A 47 16.27 17.86 -31.63
CA ASN A 47 15.17 17.26 -32.40
C ASN A 47 13.79 17.55 -31.77
N PRO A 48 13.30 18.81 -31.83
CA PRO A 48 12.10 19.25 -31.10
C PRO A 48 10.78 18.69 -31.64
N THR A 49 10.80 17.96 -32.76
CA THR A 49 9.63 17.36 -33.41
C THR A 49 9.60 15.83 -33.31
N ASP A 50 10.55 15.20 -32.60
CA ASP A 50 10.58 13.75 -32.44
C ASP A 50 9.59 13.28 -31.36
N SER A 51 8.46 12.74 -31.80
CA SER A 51 7.40 12.21 -30.93
C SER A 51 7.88 11.07 -30.01
N ARG A 52 8.87 10.27 -30.45
CA ARG A 52 9.38 9.12 -29.69
C ARG A 52 10.21 9.57 -28.51
N LEU A 53 11.01 10.63 -28.68
CA LEU A 53 11.79 11.22 -27.59
C LEU A 53 10.88 11.82 -26.51
N TYR A 54 9.78 12.46 -26.90
CA TYR A 54 8.78 12.94 -25.94
C TYR A 54 8.09 11.80 -25.19
N ALA A 55 7.69 10.73 -25.88
CA ALA A 55 7.11 9.54 -25.24
C ALA A 55 8.09 8.87 -24.27
N GLN A 56 9.38 8.80 -24.64
CA GLN A 56 10.45 8.30 -23.80
C GLN A 56 10.64 9.18 -22.55
N LEU A 57 10.68 10.50 -22.71
CA LEU A 57 10.81 11.43 -21.59
C LEU A 57 9.64 11.26 -20.60
N GLY A 58 8.40 11.21 -21.10
CA GLY A 58 7.22 10.95 -20.27
C GLY A 58 7.33 9.63 -19.52
N THR A 59 7.82 8.58 -20.17
CA THR A 59 8.01 7.25 -19.56
C THR A 59 9.07 7.25 -18.47
N LEU A 60 10.21 7.91 -18.72
CA LEU A 60 11.30 8.02 -17.76
C LEU A 60 10.86 8.79 -16.51
N LEU A 61 10.17 9.92 -16.70
CA LEU A 61 9.68 10.75 -15.60
C LEU A 61 8.57 10.07 -14.80
N HIS A 62 7.63 9.39 -15.47
CA HIS A 62 6.62 8.56 -14.82
C HIS A 62 7.29 7.45 -13.98
N HIS A 63 8.25 6.73 -14.55
CA HIS A 63 8.93 5.67 -13.83
C HIS A 63 9.72 6.21 -12.64
N LEU A 64 10.42 7.33 -12.80
CA LEU A 64 11.11 8.03 -11.71
C LEU A 64 10.17 8.43 -10.58
N ASP A 65 8.98 8.95 -10.91
CA ASP A 65 7.97 9.29 -9.91
C ASP A 65 7.44 8.05 -9.19
N PHE A 66 7.28 6.93 -9.89
CA PHE A 66 6.89 5.65 -9.28
C PHE A 66 7.98 5.08 -8.36
N ILE A 67 9.26 5.14 -8.77
CA ILE A 67 10.37 4.51 -8.03
C ILE A 67 11.01 5.42 -6.98
N SER A 68 10.87 6.72 -7.12
CA SER A 68 11.39 7.74 -6.21
C SER A 68 10.43 8.92 -6.20
N PRO A 69 9.23 8.75 -5.61
CA PRO A 69 8.24 9.82 -5.54
C PRO A 69 8.83 11.08 -4.93
N ASN A 70 8.55 12.22 -5.53
CA ASN A 70 8.95 13.55 -5.03
C ASN A 70 7.73 14.45 -4.83
N GLY A 71 6.66 13.86 -4.29
CA GLY A 71 5.39 14.54 -4.11
C GLY A 71 4.69 14.89 -5.42
N GLY A 72 4.99 14.16 -6.51
CA GLY A 72 4.39 14.36 -7.82
C GLY A 72 4.98 15.50 -8.63
N ALA A 73 6.13 16.07 -8.24
CA ALA A 73 6.73 17.21 -8.94
C ALA A 73 7.18 16.88 -10.38
N ARG A 74 7.37 15.60 -10.72
CA ARG A 74 7.66 15.16 -12.11
C ARG A 74 6.42 15.01 -12.99
N ILE A 75 5.23 14.92 -12.39
CA ILE A 75 4.00 14.60 -13.10
C ILE A 75 3.66 15.65 -14.17
N PRO A 76 3.71 16.98 -13.92
CA PRO A 76 3.37 17.97 -14.93
C PRO A 76 4.26 17.91 -16.17
N GLU A 77 5.57 17.68 -15.98
CA GLU A 77 6.51 17.54 -17.10
C GLU A 77 6.27 16.23 -17.87
N ALA A 78 6.02 15.13 -17.17
CA ALA A 78 5.72 13.84 -17.80
C ALA A 78 4.43 13.90 -18.63
N GLU A 79 3.37 14.53 -18.10
CA GLU A 79 2.09 14.76 -18.77
C GLU A 79 2.29 15.60 -20.05
N GLN A 80 3.00 16.72 -19.94
CA GLN A 80 3.31 17.58 -21.11
C GLN A 80 4.11 16.83 -22.18
N ALA A 81 5.09 16.00 -21.77
CA ALA A 81 5.85 15.21 -22.70
C ALA A 81 4.97 14.21 -23.46
N TYR A 82 4.09 13.47 -22.77
CA TYR A 82 3.15 12.57 -23.45
C TYR A 82 2.19 13.30 -24.37
N LEU A 83 1.63 14.44 -23.95
CA LEU A 83 0.73 15.24 -24.79
C LEU A 83 1.44 15.75 -26.06
N LYS A 84 2.70 16.15 -25.94
CA LYS A 84 3.50 16.56 -27.10
C LYS A 84 3.80 15.37 -28.02
N ALA A 85 4.04 14.18 -27.47
CA ALA A 85 4.17 12.96 -28.25
C ALA A 85 2.88 12.62 -29.02
N VAL A 86 1.70 12.80 -28.41
CA VAL A 86 0.40 12.62 -29.07
C VAL A 86 0.25 13.59 -30.23
N GLU A 87 0.51 14.88 -30.01
CA GLU A 87 0.43 15.93 -31.03
C GLU A 87 1.33 15.62 -32.25
N LEU A 88 2.58 15.21 -31.99
CA LEU A 88 3.59 14.96 -33.02
C LEU A 88 3.44 13.58 -33.70
N SER A 89 2.63 12.68 -33.16
CA SER A 89 2.42 11.33 -33.71
C SER A 89 1.53 11.29 -34.98
N GLY A 90 1.00 12.43 -35.42
CA GLY A 90 0.15 12.50 -36.61
C GLY A 90 -1.23 11.86 -36.45
N GLY A 91 -1.65 11.57 -35.22
CA GLY A 91 -2.98 11.05 -34.92
C GLY A 91 -3.13 9.52 -35.09
N GLU A 92 -2.02 8.77 -35.23
CA GLU A 92 -2.07 7.31 -35.36
C GLU A 92 -2.80 6.67 -34.15
N PRO A 93 -3.97 6.03 -34.34
CA PRO A 93 -4.80 5.58 -33.22
C PRO A 93 -4.09 4.62 -32.25
N ARG A 94 -3.22 3.74 -32.76
CA ARG A 94 -2.41 2.83 -31.94
C ARG A 94 -1.46 3.57 -30.99
N VAL A 95 -0.78 4.60 -31.49
CA VAL A 95 0.15 5.41 -30.69
C VAL A 95 -0.62 6.25 -29.68
N ARG A 96 -1.74 6.86 -30.09
CA ARG A 96 -2.65 7.60 -29.19
C ARG A 96 -3.16 6.73 -28.06
N ALA A 97 -3.63 5.51 -28.35
CA ALA A 97 -4.16 4.58 -27.35
C ALA A 97 -3.13 4.29 -26.25
N GLY A 98 -1.89 3.98 -26.62
CA GLY A 98 -0.80 3.73 -25.67
C GLY A 98 -0.41 4.97 -24.85
N LEU A 99 -0.28 6.13 -25.50
CA LEU A 99 0.09 7.38 -24.83
C LEU A 99 -0.99 7.86 -23.86
N TYR A 100 -2.27 7.82 -24.26
CA TYR A 100 -3.38 8.14 -23.36
C TYR A 100 -3.47 7.16 -22.18
N GLY A 101 -3.21 5.87 -22.40
CA GLY A 101 -3.15 4.88 -21.32
C GLY A 101 -2.03 5.21 -20.32
N ASN A 102 -0.87 5.64 -20.81
CA ASN A 102 0.25 6.07 -19.98
C ASN A 102 -0.05 7.36 -19.20
N ILE A 103 -0.74 8.33 -19.81
CA ILE A 103 -1.19 9.55 -19.12
C ILE A 103 -2.20 9.20 -18.03
N GLY A 104 -3.20 8.36 -18.32
CA GLY A 104 -4.16 7.88 -17.33
C GLY A 104 -3.47 7.19 -16.15
N ALA A 105 -2.49 6.33 -16.43
CA ALA A 105 -1.71 5.67 -15.38
C ALA A 105 -0.85 6.64 -14.55
N LEU A 106 -0.21 7.61 -15.20
CA LEU A 106 0.58 8.67 -14.55
C LEU A 106 -0.30 9.50 -13.59
N LEU A 107 -1.46 9.95 -14.08
CA LEU A 107 -2.34 10.85 -13.33
C LEU A 107 -3.05 10.16 -12.17
N MET A 108 -3.15 8.82 -12.15
CA MET A 108 -3.60 8.11 -10.96
C MET A 108 -2.77 8.51 -9.74
N GLY A 109 -1.44 8.63 -9.87
CA GLY A 109 -0.51 9.02 -8.80
C GLY A 109 -0.54 10.51 -8.42
N ALA A 110 -1.29 11.34 -9.16
CA ALA A 110 -1.36 12.77 -8.94
C ALA A 110 -2.55 13.13 -8.05
N ALA A 111 -2.28 13.71 -6.88
CA ALA A 111 -3.32 14.13 -5.96
C ALA A 111 -4.28 15.15 -6.61
N GLY A 112 -5.59 14.87 -6.60
CA GLY A 112 -6.63 15.75 -7.13
C GLY A 112 -6.86 15.66 -8.64
N ARG A 113 -6.28 14.67 -9.33
CA ARG A 113 -6.35 14.52 -10.80
C ARG A 113 -7.03 13.22 -11.25
N MET A 114 -7.77 12.56 -10.37
CA MET A 114 -8.35 11.23 -10.65
C MET A 114 -9.41 11.24 -11.77
N GLU A 115 -10.17 12.32 -11.92
CA GLU A 115 -11.11 12.48 -13.05
C GLU A 115 -10.37 12.64 -14.38
N ASP A 116 -9.27 13.40 -14.41
CA ASP A 116 -8.44 13.51 -15.61
C ASP A 116 -7.80 12.16 -15.96
N ALA A 117 -7.38 11.40 -14.95
CA ALA A 117 -6.91 10.02 -15.14
C ALA A 117 -7.98 9.14 -15.78
N LEU A 118 -9.25 9.28 -15.37
CA LEU A 118 -10.39 8.58 -15.96
C LEU A 118 -10.58 8.99 -17.43
N GLU A 119 -10.61 10.29 -17.72
CA GLU A 119 -10.80 10.83 -19.06
C GLU A 119 -9.73 10.31 -20.04
N TYR A 120 -8.45 10.35 -19.67
CA TYR A 120 -7.38 9.82 -20.52
C TYR A 120 -7.43 8.30 -20.66
N THR A 121 -7.86 7.58 -19.63
CA THR A 121 -8.07 6.14 -19.71
C THR A 121 -9.21 5.80 -20.68
N GLU A 122 -10.28 6.58 -20.70
CA GLU A 122 -11.39 6.43 -21.66
C GLU A 122 -10.95 6.77 -23.09
N LYS A 123 -10.17 7.83 -23.30
CA LYS A 123 -9.56 8.15 -24.60
C LYS A 123 -8.65 7.03 -25.11
N SER A 124 -7.92 6.36 -24.22
CA SER A 124 -7.10 5.18 -24.56
C SER A 124 -7.97 4.04 -25.09
N ILE A 125 -9.08 3.75 -24.41
CA ILE A 125 -10.04 2.72 -24.79
C ILE A 125 -10.72 3.07 -26.13
N GLU A 126 -11.15 4.32 -26.32
CA GLU A 126 -11.78 4.81 -27.55
C GLU A 126 -10.84 4.71 -28.75
N ALA A 127 -9.60 5.20 -28.63
CA ALA A 127 -8.58 5.06 -29.68
C ALA A 127 -8.27 3.59 -30.00
N GLY A 128 -8.38 2.71 -29.00
CA GLY A 128 -8.30 1.26 -29.18
C GLY A 128 -9.45 0.65 -29.96
N ARG A 129 -10.66 1.20 -29.85
CA ARG A 129 -11.84 0.74 -30.62
C ARG A 129 -11.75 1.13 -32.09
N GLU A 130 -11.12 2.27 -32.41
CA GLU A 130 -10.91 2.73 -33.81
C GLU A 130 -10.10 1.74 -34.65
N ILE A 131 -9.15 1.01 -34.05
CA ILE A 131 -8.24 0.11 -34.77
C ILE A 131 -8.85 -1.26 -35.07
N ASN A 132 -10.07 -1.55 -34.60
CA ASN A 132 -10.79 -2.82 -34.78
C ASN A 132 -9.92 -4.08 -34.50
N ILE A 133 -8.90 -3.91 -33.67
CA ILE A 133 -8.07 -5.01 -33.17
C ILE A 133 -8.85 -5.58 -31.99
N PRO A 134 -9.18 -6.88 -31.96
CA PRO A 134 -9.73 -7.51 -30.76
C PRO A 134 -8.75 -7.29 -29.62
N ASP A 135 -9.12 -6.46 -28.66
CA ASP A 135 -8.57 -6.37 -27.32
C ASP A 135 -7.05 -6.50 -27.21
N SER A 136 -6.31 -5.66 -27.95
CA SER A 136 -4.85 -5.65 -27.92
C SER A 136 -4.29 -5.55 -26.49
N THR A 137 -3.13 -6.15 -26.24
CA THR A 137 -2.35 -5.99 -25.00
C THR A 137 -2.15 -4.51 -24.59
N LEU A 138 -2.30 -3.58 -25.53
CA LEU A 138 -2.20 -2.13 -25.33
C LEU A 138 -3.35 -1.56 -24.49
N THR A 139 -4.58 -2.06 -24.65
CA THR A 139 -5.79 -1.46 -24.02
C THR A 139 -6.32 -2.28 -22.86
N ALA A 140 -5.98 -3.57 -22.76
CA ALA A 140 -6.35 -4.42 -21.63
C ALA A 140 -5.94 -3.79 -20.28
N GLY A 141 -4.76 -3.18 -20.22
CA GLY A 141 -4.31 -2.42 -19.05
C GLY A 141 -5.17 -1.18 -18.75
N SER A 142 -5.64 -0.47 -19.78
CA SER A 142 -6.53 0.69 -19.63
C SER A 142 -7.90 0.31 -19.07
N TYR A 143 -8.49 -0.82 -19.49
CA TYR A 143 -9.75 -1.30 -18.90
C TYR A 143 -9.59 -1.62 -17.41
N PHE A 144 -8.51 -2.30 -17.02
CA PHE A 144 -8.20 -2.56 -15.61
C PHE A 144 -8.00 -1.26 -14.82
N ASN A 145 -7.22 -0.31 -15.38
CA ASN A 145 -6.98 0.99 -14.76
C ASN A 145 -8.28 1.78 -14.60
N ARG A 146 -9.22 1.71 -15.55
CA ARG A 146 -10.54 2.34 -15.43
C ARG A 146 -11.28 1.85 -14.20
N GLY A 147 -11.30 0.55 -13.96
CA GLY A 147 -11.88 -0.03 -12.73
C GLY A 147 -11.17 0.46 -11.46
N LYS A 148 -9.84 0.54 -11.47
CA LYS A 148 -9.04 1.08 -10.36
C LYS A 148 -9.37 2.55 -10.07
N ILE A 149 -9.47 3.38 -11.12
CA ILE A 149 -9.80 4.82 -11.03
C ILE A 149 -11.22 5.03 -10.52
N LEU A 150 -12.20 4.32 -11.07
CA LEU A 150 -13.60 4.38 -10.60
C LEU A 150 -13.71 3.98 -9.14
N GLY A 151 -12.97 2.93 -8.73
CA GLY A 151 -12.81 2.56 -7.33
C GLY A 151 -12.27 3.72 -6.51
N MET A 152 -11.15 4.33 -6.95
CA MET A 152 -10.50 5.54 -6.40
C MET A 152 -11.46 6.72 -6.21
N LEU A 153 -12.36 6.95 -7.15
CA LEU A 153 -13.41 7.97 -7.11
C LEU A 153 -14.62 7.58 -6.24
N GLY A 154 -14.74 6.31 -5.85
CA GLY A 154 -15.87 5.82 -5.06
C GLY A 154 -17.08 5.34 -5.85
N ARG A 155 -16.93 5.24 -7.17
CA ARG A 155 -17.94 4.70 -8.08
C ARG A 155 -17.82 3.17 -8.12
N GLU A 156 -18.16 2.52 -7.01
CA GLU A 156 -17.88 1.10 -6.80
C GLU A 156 -18.62 0.18 -7.79
N GLU A 157 -19.89 0.47 -8.09
CA GLU A 157 -20.67 -0.32 -9.05
C GLU A 157 -20.04 -0.26 -10.45
N ASP A 158 -19.70 0.95 -10.91
CA ASP A 158 -19.00 1.17 -12.17
C ASP A 158 -17.61 0.51 -12.18
N ALA A 159 -16.90 0.53 -11.05
CA ALA A 159 -15.61 -0.14 -10.91
C ALA A 159 -15.73 -1.66 -11.09
N GLN A 160 -16.73 -2.29 -10.46
CA GLN A 160 -16.98 -3.72 -10.60
C GLN A 160 -17.33 -4.09 -12.04
N GLU A 161 -18.13 -3.26 -12.73
CA GLU A 161 -18.45 -3.50 -14.14
C GLU A 161 -17.23 -3.33 -15.03
N ALA A 162 -16.39 -2.32 -14.77
CA ALA A 162 -15.14 -2.12 -15.49
C ALA A 162 -14.15 -3.27 -15.28
N TYR A 163 -14.08 -3.88 -14.09
CA TYR A 163 -13.25 -5.07 -13.87
C TYR A 163 -13.77 -6.31 -14.60
N LYS A 164 -15.09 -6.50 -14.71
CA LYS A 164 -15.66 -7.59 -15.54
C LYS A 164 -15.31 -7.38 -17.01
N GLU A 165 -15.48 -6.16 -17.54
CA GLU A 165 -15.09 -5.84 -18.91
C GLU A 165 -13.60 -6.06 -19.12
N ALA A 166 -12.74 -5.63 -18.17
CA ALA A 166 -11.30 -5.88 -18.23
C ALA A 166 -10.95 -7.37 -18.26
N ALA A 167 -11.63 -8.20 -17.46
CA ALA A 167 -11.43 -9.65 -17.47
C ALA A 167 -11.88 -10.29 -18.80
N LEU A 168 -12.98 -9.82 -19.39
CA LEU A 168 -13.48 -10.31 -20.67
C LEU A 168 -12.53 -9.96 -21.82
N VAL A 169 -12.15 -8.68 -21.92
CA VAL A 169 -11.23 -8.14 -22.95
C VAL A 169 -9.84 -8.80 -22.85
N SER A 170 -9.38 -9.08 -21.63
CA SER A 170 -8.03 -9.63 -21.46
C SER A 170 -7.94 -11.13 -21.73
N GLU A 171 -9.07 -11.84 -21.83
CA GLU A 171 -9.09 -13.29 -22.05
C GLU A 171 -8.54 -13.65 -23.43
N GLY A 172 -7.54 -14.53 -23.47
CA GLY A 172 -6.87 -14.91 -24.72
C GLY A 172 -5.81 -13.91 -25.20
N VAL A 173 -5.68 -12.73 -24.56
CA VAL A 173 -4.79 -11.66 -25.05
C VAL A 173 -3.77 -11.17 -24.02
N ALA A 174 -4.19 -10.95 -22.77
CA ALA A 174 -3.35 -10.32 -21.74
C ALA A 174 -3.47 -11.02 -20.39
N ALA A 175 -2.70 -12.11 -20.20
CA ALA A 175 -2.74 -12.96 -19.01
C ALA A 175 -2.64 -12.20 -17.66
N GLY A 176 -1.75 -11.20 -17.58
CA GLY A 176 -1.59 -10.40 -16.37
C GLY A 176 -2.81 -9.53 -16.05
N SER A 177 -3.34 -8.82 -17.04
CA SER A 177 -4.54 -7.99 -16.88
C SER A 177 -5.77 -8.85 -16.55
N PHE A 178 -5.89 -10.03 -17.16
CA PHE A 178 -6.93 -11.01 -16.85
C PHE A 178 -6.89 -11.43 -15.37
N ALA A 179 -5.73 -11.88 -14.89
CA ALA A 179 -5.58 -12.33 -13.51
C ALA A 179 -5.85 -11.19 -12.50
N LYS A 180 -5.34 -9.98 -12.77
CA LYS A 180 -5.56 -8.79 -11.94
C LYS A 180 -7.03 -8.36 -11.90
N ALA A 181 -7.71 -8.37 -13.04
CA ALA A 181 -9.12 -8.02 -13.12
C ALA A 181 -9.99 -8.98 -12.29
N LEU A 182 -9.76 -10.29 -12.42
CA LEU A 182 -10.46 -11.32 -11.64
C LEU A 182 -10.23 -11.16 -10.12
N ALA A 183 -9.00 -10.87 -9.73
CA ALA A 183 -8.68 -10.64 -8.34
C ALA A 183 -9.37 -9.39 -7.77
N SER A 184 -9.58 -8.35 -8.58
CA SER A 184 -10.19 -7.08 -8.15
C SER A 184 -11.71 -7.10 -8.05
N LEU A 185 -12.36 -8.17 -8.50
CA LEU A 185 -13.79 -8.39 -8.31
C LEU A 185 -14.15 -8.59 -6.82
N LYS A 186 -15.41 -8.32 -6.49
CA LYS A 186 -15.97 -8.51 -5.15
C LYS A 186 -17.09 -9.53 -5.07
N ALA A 187 -17.64 -9.92 -6.22
CA ALA A 187 -18.66 -10.94 -6.35
C ALA A 187 -18.14 -12.04 -7.28
N TYR A 188 -18.35 -13.28 -6.86
CA TYR A 188 -17.88 -14.47 -7.55
C TYR A 188 -19.03 -15.47 -7.63
N ASP A 189 -19.54 -15.71 -8.84
CA ASP A 189 -20.52 -16.76 -9.10
C ASP A 189 -19.84 -18.12 -9.34
N GLU A 190 -20.64 -19.18 -9.47
CA GLU A 190 -20.12 -20.54 -9.64
C GLU A 190 -19.34 -20.71 -10.96
N ASP A 191 -19.79 -20.06 -12.03
CA ASP A 191 -19.17 -20.15 -13.35
C ASP A 191 -17.80 -19.47 -13.37
N LEU A 192 -17.68 -18.32 -12.72
CA LEU A 192 -16.42 -17.60 -12.58
C LEU A 192 -15.41 -18.38 -11.75
N VAL A 193 -15.85 -18.98 -10.63
CA VAL A 193 -14.98 -19.86 -9.83
C VAL A 193 -14.52 -21.06 -10.65
N ALA A 194 -15.42 -21.74 -11.36
CA ALA A 194 -15.07 -22.88 -12.22
C ALA A 194 -14.08 -22.49 -13.35
N LYS A 195 -14.26 -21.31 -13.95
CA LYS A 195 -13.35 -20.75 -14.95
C LYS A 195 -11.95 -20.52 -14.38
N MET A 196 -11.85 -19.92 -13.19
CA MET A 196 -10.56 -19.71 -12.52
C MET A 196 -9.87 -21.03 -12.12
N GLU A 197 -10.63 -22.05 -11.71
CA GLU A 197 -10.08 -23.37 -11.43
C GLU A 197 -9.46 -24.02 -12.66
N GLU A 198 -10.10 -23.92 -13.84
CA GLU A 198 -9.51 -24.44 -15.08
C GLU A 198 -8.21 -23.73 -15.43
N ALA A 199 -8.17 -22.41 -15.33
CA ALA A 199 -6.97 -21.62 -15.55
C ALA A 199 -5.84 -22.02 -14.60
N VAL A 200 -6.13 -22.22 -13.31
CA VAL A 200 -5.14 -22.71 -12.34
C VAL A 200 -4.69 -24.14 -12.63
N ARG A 201 -5.60 -25.05 -13.02
CA ARG A 201 -5.22 -26.41 -13.44
C ARG A 201 -4.28 -26.39 -14.64
N PHE A 202 -4.49 -25.48 -15.60
CA PHE A 202 -3.56 -25.28 -16.71
C PHE A 202 -2.19 -24.80 -16.22
N LEU A 203 -2.13 -23.79 -15.35
CA LEU A 203 -0.85 -23.29 -14.81
C LEU A 203 -0.08 -24.35 -14.01
N GLN A 204 -0.79 -25.22 -13.29
CA GLN A 204 -0.19 -26.37 -12.60
C GLN A 204 0.37 -27.39 -13.59
N LEU A 205 -0.36 -27.70 -14.67
CA LEU A 205 0.11 -28.60 -15.74
C LEU A 205 1.38 -28.07 -16.41
N GLU A 206 1.47 -26.75 -16.66
CA GLU A 206 2.66 -26.12 -17.21
C GLU A 206 3.85 -26.24 -16.26
N ARG A 207 3.65 -25.93 -14.96
CA ARG A 207 4.68 -26.06 -13.92
C ARG A 207 5.23 -27.49 -13.85
N ASP A 208 4.35 -28.48 -13.83
CA ASP A 208 4.75 -29.89 -13.72
C ASP A 208 5.52 -30.35 -14.97
N SER A 209 5.23 -29.77 -16.13
CA SER A 209 5.93 -30.08 -17.39
C SER A 209 7.31 -29.43 -17.50
N THR A 210 7.54 -28.29 -16.85
CA THR A 210 8.84 -27.59 -16.83
C THR A 210 9.77 -28.10 -15.73
N GLY A 211 9.28 -28.98 -14.84
CA GLY A 211 10.05 -29.47 -13.70
C GLY A 211 10.29 -28.40 -12.62
N GLU A 212 9.52 -27.32 -12.65
CA GLU A 212 9.50 -26.34 -11.57
C GLU A 212 9.03 -27.02 -10.28
N PRO A 213 9.75 -26.86 -9.15
CA PRO A 213 9.36 -27.52 -7.91
C PRO A 213 7.93 -27.14 -7.51
N ALA A 214 7.11 -28.14 -7.22
CA ALA A 214 5.84 -27.94 -6.54
C ALA A 214 6.10 -27.31 -5.15
N ALA A 215 5.08 -26.69 -4.55
CA ALA A 215 5.16 -26.12 -3.22
C ALA A 215 5.76 -27.11 -2.19
N THR A 216 7.06 -27.01 -1.93
CA THR A 216 7.73 -27.63 -0.79
C THR A 216 7.92 -26.55 0.25
N GLY A 217 6.83 -26.18 0.92
CA GLY A 217 6.83 -25.20 1.99
C GLY A 217 5.68 -25.48 2.96
N GLY A 218 6.00 -26.07 4.11
CA GLY A 218 5.18 -26.03 5.33
C GLY A 218 4.07 -27.06 5.54
N GLU A 219 3.48 -27.69 4.51
CA GLU A 219 2.28 -28.53 4.70
C GLU A 219 2.41 -30.02 4.34
N ALA A 220 3.60 -30.49 3.92
CA ALA A 220 3.81 -31.94 3.74
C ALA A 220 3.61 -32.73 5.05
N ASP A 221 3.82 -32.12 6.22
CA ASP A 221 3.62 -32.76 7.53
C ASP A 221 2.20 -32.62 8.11
N LEU A 222 1.32 -31.79 7.54
CA LEU A 222 -0.05 -31.61 8.04
C LEU A 222 -1.11 -32.36 7.21
N ALA A 223 -0.84 -32.60 5.92
CA ALA A 223 -1.76 -33.32 5.02
C ALA A 223 -1.80 -34.84 5.25
N GLU A 224 -0.81 -35.43 5.94
CA GLU A 224 -0.81 -36.87 6.29
C GLU A 224 -1.76 -37.24 7.43
N SER A 225 -2.37 -36.26 8.11
CA SER A 225 -3.27 -36.50 9.26
C SER A 225 -4.76 -36.67 8.90
N LEU A 226 -5.14 -36.59 7.62
CA LEU A 226 -6.54 -36.70 7.20
C LEU A 226 -6.96 -38.18 6.95
N PRO A 227 -8.05 -38.67 7.58
CA PRO A 227 -8.55 -40.01 7.35
C PRO A 227 -8.88 -40.26 5.87
N SER A 228 -8.43 -41.41 5.36
CA SER A 228 -8.61 -41.92 4.00
C SER A 228 -10.08 -42.00 3.51
N SER A 229 -11.06 -41.77 4.40
CA SER A 229 -12.49 -41.73 4.09
C SER A 229 -12.97 -40.43 3.42
N ARG A 230 -12.25 -39.29 3.54
CA ARG A 230 -12.60 -38.03 2.84
C ARG A 230 -12.14 -38.00 1.38
N ARG A 231 -11.06 -38.70 1.02
CA ARG A 231 -10.54 -38.77 -0.37
C ARG A 231 -11.52 -39.42 -1.36
N ARG A 232 -12.50 -40.19 -0.87
CA ARG A 232 -13.36 -41.03 -1.72
C ARG A 232 -14.76 -40.46 -1.99
N ARG A 233 -15.11 -39.29 -1.44
CA ARG A 233 -16.49 -38.78 -1.48
C ARG A 233 -16.69 -37.46 -2.23
N GLN A 234 -15.76 -37.12 -3.13
CA GLN A 234 -15.85 -35.97 -4.02
C GLN A 234 -15.52 -36.38 -5.47
N ARG A 235 -16.18 -37.43 -5.95
CA ARG A 235 -16.18 -37.83 -7.36
C ARG A 235 -17.62 -37.97 -7.83
N SER A 236 -18.30 -36.83 -7.96
CA SER A 236 -19.50 -36.68 -8.78
C SER A 236 -19.87 -35.21 -8.87
N ARG A 237 -19.43 -34.54 -9.95
CA ARG A 237 -20.20 -33.67 -10.86
C ARG A 237 -19.25 -32.74 -11.65
N SER A 238 -19.51 -32.68 -12.96
CA SER A 238 -18.68 -32.18 -14.09
C SER A 238 -17.53 -33.11 -14.52
N LYS A 239 -17.46 -33.41 -15.83
CA LYS A 239 -16.27 -34.01 -16.44
C LYS A 239 -15.19 -32.93 -16.35
N ALA A 240 -14.20 -33.11 -15.47
CA ALA A 240 -13.04 -32.23 -15.46
C ALA A 240 -12.39 -32.23 -16.85
N ALA A 241 -12.09 -31.05 -17.39
CA ALA A 241 -11.42 -30.91 -18.68
C ALA A 241 -10.12 -31.72 -18.68
N SER A 242 -9.89 -32.46 -19.76
CA SER A 242 -8.66 -33.17 -20.04
C SER A 242 -7.49 -32.19 -20.20
N ALA A 243 -6.25 -32.68 -20.06
CA ALA A 243 -5.06 -31.87 -20.27
C ALA A 243 -5.01 -31.25 -21.69
N GLY A 244 -5.56 -31.94 -22.70
CA GLY A 244 -5.68 -31.42 -24.06
C GLY A 244 -6.64 -30.23 -24.15
N GLU A 245 -7.84 -30.37 -23.59
CA GLU A 245 -8.85 -29.29 -23.56
C GLU A 245 -8.35 -28.06 -22.77
N LEU A 246 -7.62 -28.28 -21.67
CA LEU A 246 -7.00 -27.19 -20.92
C LEU A 246 -5.93 -26.45 -21.73
N ARG A 247 -5.05 -27.17 -22.44
CA ARG A 247 -4.02 -26.55 -23.29
C ARG A 247 -4.65 -25.78 -24.45
N GLU A 248 -5.69 -26.31 -25.07
CA GLU A 248 -6.42 -25.63 -26.14
C GLU A 248 -7.01 -24.31 -25.66
N ARG A 249 -7.71 -24.32 -24.51
CA ARG A 249 -8.40 -23.15 -23.98
C ARG A 249 -7.49 -22.12 -23.32
N TRP A 250 -6.45 -22.58 -22.61
CA TRP A 250 -5.69 -21.76 -21.67
C TRP A 250 -4.22 -21.56 -22.04
N SER A 251 -3.76 -22.06 -23.19
CA SER A 251 -2.36 -21.93 -23.67
C SER A 251 -1.81 -20.51 -23.56
N TRP A 252 -2.59 -19.47 -23.84
CA TRP A 252 -2.19 -18.06 -23.72
C TRP A 252 -1.79 -17.63 -22.29
N LEU A 253 -2.20 -18.38 -21.26
CA LEU A 253 -1.72 -18.16 -19.88
C LEU A 253 -0.27 -18.62 -19.68
N SER A 254 0.36 -19.34 -20.62
CA SER A 254 1.79 -19.68 -20.52
C SER A 254 2.68 -18.44 -20.50
N GLU A 255 2.21 -17.34 -21.08
CA GLU A 255 2.88 -16.04 -21.14
C GLU A 255 2.69 -15.20 -19.86
N ILE A 256 1.98 -15.72 -18.85
CA ILE A 256 1.79 -14.99 -17.59
C ILE A 256 3.13 -14.80 -16.89
N LYS A 257 3.43 -13.56 -16.54
CA LYS A 257 4.66 -13.24 -15.82
C LYS A 257 4.62 -13.79 -14.39
N PRO A 258 5.76 -14.18 -13.80
CA PRO A 258 5.81 -14.66 -12.42
C PRO A 258 5.12 -13.74 -11.42
N GLU A 259 5.28 -12.42 -11.55
CA GLU A 259 4.64 -11.41 -10.69
C GLU A 259 3.11 -11.33 -10.81
N ASP A 260 2.55 -11.84 -11.90
CA ASP A 260 1.11 -11.82 -12.17
C ASP A 260 0.43 -13.15 -11.81
N LYS A 261 1.18 -14.26 -11.71
CA LYS A 261 0.66 -15.58 -11.30
C LYS A 261 -0.10 -15.57 -9.97
N PRO A 262 0.35 -14.87 -8.89
CA PRO A 262 -0.36 -14.87 -7.60
C PRO A 262 -1.81 -14.39 -7.70
N TRP A 263 -2.11 -13.49 -8.63
CA TRP A 263 -3.40 -12.78 -8.70
C TRP A 263 -4.57 -13.72 -8.92
N ILE A 264 -4.41 -14.74 -9.76
CA ILE A 264 -5.50 -15.70 -10.00
C ILE A 264 -5.78 -16.58 -8.77
N TYR A 265 -4.75 -16.88 -7.97
CA TYR A 265 -4.90 -17.61 -6.72
C TYR A 265 -5.54 -16.74 -5.62
N PHE A 266 -5.22 -15.45 -5.55
CA PHE A 266 -5.96 -14.51 -4.71
C PHE A 266 -7.43 -14.39 -5.13
N ALA A 267 -7.73 -14.42 -6.42
CA ALA A 267 -9.11 -14.41 -6.93
C ALA A 267 -9.87 -15.68 -6.51
N LEU A 268 -9.26 -16.87 -6.61
CA LEU A 268 -9.85 -18.12 -6.12
C LEU A 268 -10.03 -18.14 -4.60
N HIS A 269 -9.06 -17.63 -3.83
CA HIS A 269 -9.22 -17.44 -2.39
C HIS A 269 -10.49 -16.62 -2.10
N ARG A 270 -10.68 -15.48 -2.77
CA ARG A 270 -11.85 -14.62 -2.59
C ARG A 270 -13.14 -15.33 -2.99
N GLY A 271 -13.15 -16.04 -4.12
CA GLY A 271 -14.29 -16.81 -4.59
C GLY A 271 -14.72 -17.90 -3.61
N TYR A 272 -13.79 -18.73 -3.15
CA TYR A 272 -14.09 -19.78 -2.18
C TYR A 272 -14.46 -19.22 -0.79
N ASN A 273 -13.83 -18.13 -0.37
CA ASN A 273 -14.18 -17.45 0.88
C ASN A 273 -15.59 -16.85 0.81
N ALA A 274 -16.05 -16.37 -0.35
CA ALA A 274 -17.42 -15.90 -0.56
C ALA A 274 -18.45 -17.06 -0.47
N LYS A 275 -18.04 -18.29 -0.83
CA LYS A 275 -18.83 -19.52 -0.69
C LYS A 275 -18.72 -20.19 0.69
N ALA A 276 -17.97 -19.59 1.62
CA ALA A 276 -17.63 -20.16 2.92
C ALA A 276 -16.91 -21.53 2.87
N GLU A 277 -16.24 -21.85 1.76
CA GLU A 277 -15.38 -23.03 1.62
C GLU A 277 -13.95 -22.68 2.10
N TYR A 278 -13.79 -22.45 3.41
CA TYR A 278 -12.58 -21.85 3.98
C TYR A 278 -11.31 -22.68 3.81
N ASP A 279 -11.38 -24.01 3.87
CA ASP A 279 -10.21 -24.86 3.64
C ASP A 279 -9.61 -24.65 2.23
N LYS A 280 -10.45 -24.67 1.19
CA LYS A 280 -10.00 -24.40 -0.18
C LYS A 280 -9.55 -22.96 -0.37
N ALA A 281 -10.26 -22.01 0.26
CA ALA A 281 -9.85 -20.62 0.22
C ALA A 281 -8.44 -20.42 0.82
N TRP A 282 -8.11 -21.16 1.88
CA TRP A 282 -6.79 -21.14 2.51
C TRP A 282 -5.72 -21.75 1.61
N GLU A 283 -5.97 -22.90 0.99
CA GLU A 283 -5.04 -23.56 0.06
C GLU A 283 -4.60 -22.60 -1.07
N HIS A 284 -5.57 -21.92 -1.69
CA HIS A 284 -5.25 -20.94 -2.73
C HIS A 284 -4.57 -19.68 -2.18
N LEU A 285 -4.90 -19.26 -0.96
CA LEU A 285 -4.23 -18.12 -0.33
C LEU A 285 -2.75 -18.41 -0.04
N VAL A 286 -2.44 -19.61 0.46
CA VAL A 286 -1.07 -20.06 0.71
C VAL A 286 -0.28 -20.12 -0.61
N GLU A 287 -0.85 -20.71 -1.66
CA GLU A 287 -0.15 -20.78 -2.96
C GLU A 287 0.03 -19.41 -3.60
N ALA A 288 -0.95 -18.50 -3.48
CA ALA A 288 -0.81 -17.12 -3.93
C ALA A 288 0.40 -16.43 -3.27
N ASN A 289 0.50 -16.56 -1.95
CA ASN A 289 1.57 -15.97 -1.17
C ASN A 289 2.92 -16.63 -1.41
N ARG A 290 2.97 -17.95 -1.62
CA ARG A 290 4.19 -18.66 -2.02
C ARG A 290 4.73 -18.11 -3.34
N LEU A 291 3.88 -18.06 -4.36
CA LEU A 291 4.23 -17.51 -5.68
C LEU A 291 4.66 -16.05 -5.56
N GLN A 292 4.00 -15.26 -4.71
CA GLN A 292 4.35 -13.87 -4.50
C GLN A 292 5.71 -13.74 -3.80
N ARG A 293 6.00 -14.57 -2.80
CA ARG A 293 7.29 -14.58 -2.08
C ARG A 293 8.45 -14.94 -3.01
N ASP A 294 8.22 -15.75 -4.04
CA ASP A 294 9.23 -16.10 -5.04
C ASP A 294 9.65 -14.91 -5.93
N THR A 295 8.88 -13.82 -5.95
CA THR A 295 9.13 -12.65 -6.81
C THR A 295 10.05 -11.60 -6.18
N TYR A 296 10.34 -11.71 -4.88
CA TYR A 296 11.20 -10.76 -4.18
C TYR A 296 11.99 -11.41 -3.05
N THR A 297 13.13 -10.80 -2.72
CA THR A 297 13.94 -11.18 -1.57
C THR A 297 13.60 -10.28 -0.38
N PHE A 298 13.35 -10.88 0.78
CA PHE A 298 13.11 -10.17 2.04
C PHE A 298 13.89 -10.83 3.17
N ASN A 299 14.41 -10.02 4.10
CA ASN A 299 15.13 -10.47 5.28
C ASN A 299 14.48 -9.86 6.55
N PRO A 300 13.65 -10.63 7.28
CA PRO A 300 12.98 -10.13 8.48
C PRO A 300 13.96 -9.76 9.61
N GLN A 301 15.14 -10.39 9.67
CA GLN A 301 16.12 -10.10 10.70
C GLN A 301 16.79 -8.72 10.50
N GLU A 302 16.91 -8.25 9.26
CA GLU A 302 17.38 -6.88 9.00
C GLU A 302 16.40 -5.84 9.54
N GLU A 303 15.08 -6.02 9.35
CA GLU A 303 14.10 -5.11 9.95
C GLU A 303 14.19 -5.09 11.48
N THR A 304 14.35 -6.25 12.11
CA THR A 304 14.51 -6.32 13.57
C THR A 304 15.82 -5.66 14.04
N ARG A 305 16.91 -5.74 13.25
CA ARG A 305 18.16 -4.99 13.54
C ARG A 305 17.93 -3.49 13.44
N ILE A 306 17.19 -3.02 12.44
CA ILE A 306 16.83 -1.60 12.29
C ILE A 306 16.06 -1.11 13.52
N VAL A 307 15.05 -1.88 13.96
CA VAL A 307 14.27 -1.55 15.16
C VAL A 307 15.14 -1.46 16.41
N ARG A 308 16.07 -2.40 16.61
CA ARG A 308 17.00 -2.34 17.76
C ARG A 308 17.90 -1.11 17.70
N GLY A 309 18.43 -0.76 16.52
CA GLY A 309 19.23 0.44 16.32
C GLY A 309 18.45 1.72 16.64
N LEU A 310 17.18 1.78 16.21
CA LEU A 310 16.26 2.89 16.52
C LEU A 310 16.05 3.04 18.03
N VAL A 311 15.74 1.95 18.74
CA VAL A 311 15.54 1.95 20.20
C VAL A 311 16.82 2.39 20.94
N GLN A 312 17.99 1.98 20.45
CA GLN A 312 19.28 2.40 21.00
C GLN A 312 19.58 3.88 20.74
N ALA A 313 19.14 4.41 19.58
CA ALA A 313 19.30 5.82 19.23
C ALA A 313 18.43 6.74 20.10
N PHE A 314 17.35 6.24 20.71
CA PHE A 314 16.42 7.01 21.53
C PHE A 314 16.19 6.39 22.91
N PRO A 315 17.22 6.25 23.76
CA PRO A 315 17.10 5.49 25.00
C PRO A 315 16.08 6.11 25.97
N VAL A 316 15.17 5.28 26.49
CA VAL A 316 14.24 5.69 27.55
C VAL A 316 15.02 6.12 28.78
N GLY A 317 14.67 7.26 29.36
CA GLY A 317 15.41 7.83 30.49
C GLY A 317 16.78 8.40 30.10
N ALA A 318 16.96 8.81 28.84
CA ALA A 318 18.16 9.48 28.36
C ALA A 318 18.62 10.56 29.35
N LYS A 319 19.89 10.49 29.76
CA LYS A 319 20.53 11.53 30.61
C LYS A 319 21.02 12.73 29.80
N ASP A 320 20.96 12.63 28.46
CA ASP A 320 21.32 13.72 27.57
C ASP A 320 20.27 14.83 27.64
N GLU A 321 20.64 15.94 28.27
CA GLU A 321 19.79 17.12 28.44
C GLU A 321 19.38 17.74 27.10
N SER A 322 20.21 17.61 26.06
CA SER A 322 19.92 18.20 24.74
C SER A 322 18.85 17.39 24.01
N LEU A 323 18.93 16.05 24.07
CA LEU A 323 17.88 15.19 23.54
C LEU A 323 16.57 15.40 24.30
N ARG A 324 16.61 15.45 25.64
CA ARG A 324 15.43 15.72 26.46
C ARG A 324 14.79 17.06 26.10
N ASN A 325 15.58 18.13 26.07
CA ASN A 325 15.08 19.46 25.69
C ASN A 325 14.44 19.46 24.30
N ALA A 326 15.02 18.73 23.34
CA ALA A 326 14.44 18.63 22.00
C ALA A 326 13.13 17.85 21.98
N LEU A 327 13.06 16.70 22.67
CA LEU A 327 11.86 15.87 22.76
C LEU A 327 10.74 16.50 23.60
N GLU A 328 11.08 17.37 24.57
CA GLU A 328 10.13 18.22 25.29
C GLU A 328 9.57 19.37 24.42
N GLY A 329 10.06 19.50 23.19
CA GLY A 329 9.58 20.46 22.20
C GLY A 329 10.11 21.87 22.37
N ASN A 330 11.21 22.04 23.10
CA ASN A 330 11.92 23.31 23.22
C ASN A 330 12.77 23.61 21.97
N VAL A 331 13.00 22.61 21.13
CA VAL A 331 13.71 22.69 19.85
C VAL A 331 12.79 22.12 18.76
N GLY A 332 12.86 22.68 17.55
CA GLY A 332 12.02 22.26 16.42
C GLY A 332 10.97 23.30 16.03
N SER A 333 10.27 23.04 14.94
CA SER A 333 9.27 23.95 14.40
C SER A 333 8.08 24.08 15.36
N ARG A 334 7.57 25.31 15.46
CA ARG A 334 6.39 25.63 16.28
C ARG A 334 5.08 25.41 15.54
N ASP A 335 5.16 25.01 14.27
CA ASP A 335 4.00 24.78 13.42
C ASP A 335 3.20 23.56 13.87
N LYS A 336 1.87 23.71 13.92
CA LYS A 336 0.93 22.66 14.32
C LYS A 336 0.28 21.97 13.13
N THR A 337 0.53 22.42 11.90
CA THR A 337 -0.14 21.96 10.68
C THR A 337 -0.16 20.42 10.56
N PRO A 338 0.95 19.69 10.76
CA PRO A 338 0.97 18.26 10.49
C PRO A 338 0.16 17.43 11.49
N ILE A 339 -0.57 16.44 10.95
CA ILE A 339 -1.17 15.33 11.67
C ILE A 339 -0.58 14.06 11.08
N PHE A 340 0.20 13.30 11.84
CA PHE A 340 0.73 12.01 11.43
C PHE A 340 -0.23 10.90 11.84
N VAL A 341 -0.75 10.15 10.86
CA VAL A 341 -1.52 8.92 11.08
C VAL A 341 -0.61 7.74 10.77
N VAL A 342 -0.16 7.06 11.81
CA VAL A 342 0.77 5.92 11.75
C VAL A 342 0.08 4.62 12.16
N GLY A 343 0.73 3.49 11.90
CA GLY A 343 0.20 2.17 12.27
C GLY A 343 0.67 1.08 11.33
N LEU A 344 0.15 -0.13 11.52
CA LEU A 344 0.31 -1.19 10.55
C LEU A 344 -0.65 -1.00 9.36
N PRO A 345 -0.31 -1.51 8.18
CA PRO A 345 -1.29 -1.66 7.12
C PRO A 345 -2.50 -2.45 7.62
N ARG A 346 -3.69 -2.13 7.10
CA ARG A 346 -4.94 -2.83 7.44
C ARG A 346 -5.44 -2.64 8.90
N SER A 347 -4.90 -1.67 9.65
CA SER A 347 -5.33 -1.32 11.02
C SER A 347 -6.35 -0.19 11.12
N GLY A 348 -6.92 0.29 10.00
CA GLY A 348 -7.95 1.34 10.00
C GLY A 348 -7.43 2.77 9.83
N SER A 349 -6.16 2.96 9.49
CA SER A 349 -5.56 4.27 9.22
C SER A 349 -6.28 5.12 8.17
N THR A 350 -6.73 4.51 7.07
CA THR A 350 -7.51 5.20 6.03
C THR A 350 -8.85 5.72 6.56
N LEU A 351 -9.50 4.96 7.46
CA LEU A 351 -10.76 5.38 8.07
C LEU A 351 -10.53 6.61 8.96
N VAL A 352 -9.49 6.57 9.80
CA VAL A 352 -9.11 7.72 10.64
C VAL A 352 -8.77 8.94 9.80
N GLU A 353 -7.97 8.79 8.75
CA GLU A 353 -7.67 9.88 7.83
C GLU A 353 -8.94 10.42 7.16
N GLN A 354 -9.87 9.56 6.73
CA GLN A 354 -11.14 9.99 6.16
C GLN A 354 -11.96 10.83 7.14
N ILE A 355 -12.16 10.34 8.37
CA ILE A 355 -12.88 11.06 9.43
C ILE A 355 -12.27 12.45 9.66
N LEU A 356 -10.94 12.53 9.74
CA LEU A 356 -10.24 13.80 9.90
C LEU A 356 -10.40 14.70 8.67
N ALA A 357 -10.23 14.17 7.46
CA ALA A 357 -10.27 14.92 6.22
C ALA A 357 -11.67 15.46 5.87
N SER A 358 -12.74 14.91 6.46
CA SER A 358 -14.09 15.45 6.37
C SER A 358 -14.23 16.81 7.06
N HIS A 359 -13.44 17.06 8.10
CA HIS A 359 -13.46 18.32 8.82
C HIS A 359 -13.02 19.47 7.88
N PRO A 360 -13.74 20.61 7.84
CA PRO A 360 -13.49 21.68 6.87
C PRO A 360 -12.08 22.27 6.92
N SER A 361 -11.45 22.31 8.09
CA SER A 361 -10.08 22.82 8.29
C SER A 361 -8.96 21.79 8.07
N VAL A 362 -9.27 20.58 7.62
CA VAL A 362 -8.28 19.49 7.46
C VAL A 362 -8.17 19.10 5.99
N TRP A 363 -6.96 18.81 5.53
CA TRP A 363 -6.71 18.17 4.25
C TRP A 363 -6.00 16.83 4.45
N GLY A 364 -6.48 15.76 3.81
CA GLY A 364 -5.83 14.45 3.82
C GLY A 364 -4.87 14.30 2.65
N ALA A 365 -3.57 14.26 2.91
CA ALA A 365 -2.54 14.19 1.87
C ALA A 365 -2.24 12.75 1.40
N GLY A 366 -2.85 11.73 1.99
CA GLY A 366 -2.52 10.34 1.69
C GLY A 366 -1.17 9.92 2.28
N GLU A 367 -0.43 9.08 1.55
CA GLU A 367 0.93 8.67 1.93
C GLU A 367 1.93 9.73 1.50
N ASP A 368 2.39 10.55 2.45
CA ASP A 368 3.33 11.61 2.16
C ASP A 368 4.78 11.11 2.19
N THR A 369 5.47 11.17 1.05
CA THR A 369 6.85 10.72 0.91
C THR A 369 7.88 11.82 1.19
N GLU A 370 7.47 13.04 1.54
CA GLU A 370 8.38 14.19 1.61
C GLU A 370 9.22 14.28 2.90
N PHE A 371 8.84 13.59 3.98
CA PHE A 371 9.61 13.64 5.23
C PHE A 371 10.90 12.82 5.17
N ALA A 372 10.84 11.59 4.64
CA ALA A 372 11.99 10.67 4.61
C ALA A 372 13.23 11.24 3.88
N PRO A 373 13.10 11.93 2.73
CA PRO A 373 14.21 12.61 2.06
C PRO A 373 14.90 13.69 2.89
N LEU A 374 14.26 14.22 3.95
CA LEU A 374 14.84 15.25 4.82
C LEU A 374 15.70 14.65 5.94
N LEU A 375 15.59 13.35 6.22
CA LEU A 375 16.34 12.67 7.28
C LEU A 375 17.87 12.83 7.14
N PRO A 376 18.50 12.69 5.96
CA PRO A 376 19.94 12.92 5.82
C PRO A 376 20.38 14.35 6.20
N LYS A 377 19.54 15.35 5.94
CA LYS A 377 19.80 16.75 6.33
C LYS A 377 19.65 16.90 7.85
N LEU A 378 18.59 16.33 8.44
CA LEU A 378 18.41 16.30 9.90
C LEU A 378 19.60 15.62 10.59
N PHE A 379 20.07 14.49 10.09
CA PHE A 379 21.22 13.78 10.67
C PHE A 379 22.50 14.61 10.62
N ARG A 380 22.74 15.36 9.54
CA ARG A 380 23.87 16.30 9.48
C ARG A 380 23.74 17.43 10.50
N ILE A 381 22.54 17.96 10.74
CA ILE A 381 22.29 18.97 11.77
C ILE A 381 22.60 18.38 13.15
N LEU A 382 22.10 17.18 13.42
CA LEU A 382 22.36 16.46 14.67
C LEU A 382 23.87 16.19 14.82
N GLN A 383 24.59 15.81 13.77
CA GLN A 383 26.04 15.54 13.80
C GLN A 383 26.91 16.78 14.01
N SER A 384 26.66 17.82 13.22
CA SER A 384 27.53 19.00 13.15
C SER A 384 27.20 20.06 14.20
N GLN A 385 26.05 19.94 14.87
CA GLN A 385 25.47 20.97 15.74
C GLN A 385 25.32 22.33 15.04
N SER A 386 25.24 22.33 13.71
CA SER A 386 25.05 23.50 12.88
C SER A 386 23.70 23.41 12.17
N GLY A 387 22.91 24.48 12.26
CA GLY A 387 21.51 24.51 11.82
C GLY A 387 20.53 24.09 12.92
N SER A 388 19.23 24.15 12.62
CA SER A 388 18.17 23.83 13.56
C SER A 388 17.28 22.70 13.05
N PRO A 389 16.88 21.72 13.89
CA PRO A 389 15.81 20.79 13.55
C PRO A 389 14.51 21.50 13.12
N ALA A 390 14.30 22.75 13.54
CA ALA A 390 13.16 23.56 13.10
C ALA A 390 13.18 23.81 11.59
N ASP A 391 14.36 24.00 10.99
CA ASP A 391 14.51 24.24 9.55
C ASP A 391 14.00 23.04 8.74
N ILE A 392 14.13 21.83 9.28
CA ILE A 392 13.60 20.60 8.67
C ILE A 392 12.08 20.55 8.79
N GLY A 393 11.55 20.91 9.97
CA GLY A 393 10.11 20.96 10.20
C GLY A 393 9.43 21.99 9.30
N ASP A 394 10.00 23.20 9.20
CA ASP A 394 9.47 24.28 8.37
C ASP A 394 9.51 23.92 6.88
N GLU A 395 10.63 23.35 6.41
CA GLU A 395 10.74 22.86 5.03
C GLU A 395 9.69 21.79 4.70
N TYR A 396 9.45 20.85 5.61
CA TYR A 396 8.42 19.83 5.44
C TYR A 396 7.01 20.44 5.37
N VAL A 397 6.68 21.34 6.31
CA VAL A 397 5.36 22.00 6.35
C VAL A 397 5.11 22.83 5.09
N ASP A 398 6.11 23.54 4.58
CA ASP A 398 5.99 24.32 3.35
C ASP A 398 5.68 23.40 2.15
N LYS A 399 6.36 22.26 2.04
CA LYS A 399 6.06 21.24 1.01
C LYS A 399 4.66 20.64 1.15
N MET A 400 4.14 20.46 2.37
CA MET A 400 2.75 20.06 2.56
C MET A 400 1.78 21.13 2.05
N ARG A 401 1.99 22.39 2.43
CA ARG A 401 1.12 23.52 2.05
C ARG A 401 1.08 23.74 0.55
N GLN A 402 2.20 23.57 -0.15
CA GLN A 402 2.28 23.73 -1.61
C GLN A 402 1.38 22.75 -2.39
N ARG A 403 1.05 21.60 -1.80
CA ARG A 403 0.18 20.57 -2.41
C ARG A 403 -1.29 20.71 -2.06
N VAL A 404 -1.63 21.55 -1.07
CA VAL A 404 -3.03 21.83 -0.76
C VAL A 404 -3.67 22.52 -1.96
N PRO A 405 -4.81 22.04 -2.48
CA PRO A 405 -5.52 22.72 -3.55
C PRO A 405 -5.82 24.18 -3.18
N LYS A 406 -5.50 25.13 -4.07
CA LYS A 406 -5.57 26.59 -3.78
C LYS A 406 -6.95 27.08 -3.27
N MET A 407 -8.02 26.36 -3.60
CA MET A 407 -9.39 26.67 -3.17
C MET A 407 -9.72 26.21 -1.73
N ARG A 408 -8.83 25.43 -1.10
CA ARG A 408 -9.02 24.88 0.25
C ARG A 408 -8.32 25.77 1.27
N ASN A 409 -9.07 26.26 2.26
CA ASN A 409 -8.51 26.95 3.42
C ASN A 409 -8.40 25.97 4.60
N VAL A 410 -7.23 25.34 4.75
CA VAL A 410 -6.99 24.32 5.79
C VAL A 410 -5.91 24.78 6.76
N THR A 411 -6.08 24.41 8.03
CA THR A 411 -5.12 24.68 9.10
C THR A 411 -4.33 23.45 9.49
N ARG A 412 -4.80 22.26 9.09
CA ARG A 412 -4.17 20.97 9.37
C ARG A 412 -4.05 20.14 8.11
N ILE A 413 -2.96 19.39 8.02
CA ILE A 413 -2.71 18.46 6.91
C ILE A 413 -2.35 17.10 7.49
N VAL A 414 -3.07 16.06 7.06
CA VAL A 414 -2.82 14.68 7.47
C VAL A 414 -1.79 14.05 6.54
N ASP A 415 -0.68 13.59 7.11
CA ASP A 415 0.21 12.61 6.50
C ASP A 415 -0.14 11.22 7.06
N LYS A 416 -0.65 10.35 6.19
CA LYS A 416 -0.99 8.94 6.49
C LYS A 416 0.12 8.00 6.00
N MET A 417 1.38 8.37 6.17
CA MET A 417 2.51 7.46 5.96
C MET A 417 2.69 6.55 7.18
N LEU A 418 2.16 5.33 7.09
CA LEU A 418 2.14 4.34 8.16
C LEU A 418 3.52 4.08 8.78
N ARG A 419 4.55 4.02 7.93
CA ARG A 419 5.94 3.76 8.32
C ARG A 419 6.58 4.91 9.11
N ASN A 420 5.94 6.08 9.20
CA ASN A 420 6.41 7.14 10.08
C ASN A 420 6.37 6.73 11.57
N ALA A 421 5.72 5.61 11.93
CA ALA A 421 5.89 4.96 13.22
C ALA A 421 7.38 4.76 13.59
N PHE A 422 8.23 4.37 12.63
CA PHE A 422 9.67 4.19 12.86
C PHE A 422 10.46 5.50 12.90
N ASN A 423 9.85 6.61 12.45
CA ASN A 423 10.48 7.93 12.39
C ASN A 423 9.99 8.87 13.49
N LEU A 424 9.12 8.43 14.41
CA LEU A 424 8.46 9.33 15.37
C LEU A 424 9.45 10.13 16.22
N GLY A 425 10.55 9.53 16.68
CA GLY A 425 11.60 10.27 17.40
C GLY A 425 12.13 11.45 16.57
N TYR A 426 12.48 11.23 15.30
CA TYR A 426 12.97 12.28 14.40
C TYR A 426 11.89 13.32 14.05
N ILE A 427 10.65 12.87 13.87
CA ILE A 427 9.50 13.76 13.66
C ILE A 427 9.31 14.66 14.88
N GLN A 428 9.41 14.14 16.10
CA GLN A 428 9.28 14.98 17.30
C GLN A 428 10.44 15.95 17.48
N LEU A 429 11.65 15.62 17.01
CA LEU A 429 12.76 16.58 16.99
C LEU A 429 12.52 17.75 16.02
N ALA A 430 11.94 17.49 14.84
CA ALA A 430 11.71 18.51 13.82
C ALA A 430 10.39 19.26 14.01
N LEU A 431 9.35 18.55 14.44
CA LEU A 431 7.94 18.97 14.49
C LEU A 431 7.33 18.59 15.86
N PRO A 432 7.86 19.11 16.98
CA PRO A 432 7.44 18.72 18.32
C PRO A 432 5.97 19.03 18.61
N ARG A 433 5.32 19.91 17.83
CA ARG A 433 3.91 20.30 18.00
C ARG A 433 2.95 19.61 17.03
N SER A 434 3.44 18.69 16.20
CA SER A 434 2.60 17.86 15.31
C SER A 434 1.64 16.97 16.11
N CYS A 435 0.46 16.68 15.57
CA CYS A 435 -0.40 15.66 16.17
C CYS A 435 0.07 14.28 15.70
N VAL A 436 0.09 13.29 16.58
CA VAL A 436 0.41 11.90 16.23
C VAL A 436 -0.73 10.99 16.67
N ILE A 437 -1.27 10.25 15.71
CA ILE A 437 -2.34 9.28 15.89
C ILE A 437 -1.83 7.91 15.43
N HIS A 438 -1.92 6.91 16.30
CA HIS A 438 -1.56 5.54 16.00
C HIS A 438 -2.82 4.68 15.88
N THR A 439 -3.05 4.12 14.70
CA THR A 439 -4.16 3.19 14.48
C THR A 439 -3.77 1.76 14.82
N VAL A 440 -4.56 1.13 15.70
CA VAL A 440 -4.29 -0.20 16.26
C VAL A 440 -5.49 -1.10 16.05
N ARG A 441 -5.26 -2.36 15.68
CA ARG A 441 -6.30 -3.36 15.42
C ARG A 441 -5.85 -4.71 15.93
N HIS A 442 -6.77 -5.62 16.21
CA HIS A 442 -6.44 -6.96 16.69
C HIS A 442 -5.34 -7.62 15.81
N PRO A 443 -4.21 -8.10 16.40
CA PRO A 443 -3.06 -8.57 15.64
C PRO A 443 -3.37 -9.63 14.57
N LEU A 444 -4.23 -10.60 14.89
CA LEU A 444 -4.62 -11.66 13.94
C LEU A 444 -5.48 -11.18 12.77
N ASP A 445 -6.28 -10.14 12.98
CA ASP A 445 -7.07 -9.51 11.93
C ASP A 445 -6.18 -8.69 10.98
N VAL A 446 -5.15 -8.04 11.53
CA VAL A 446 -4.09 -7.40 10.73
C VAL A 446 -3.32 -8.45 9.96
N ALA A 447 -2.88 -9.53 10.62
CA ALA A 447 -2.10 -10.60 10.00
C ALA A 447 -2.84 -11.22 8.81
N LEU A 448 -4.07 -11.69 9.02
CA LEU A 448 -4.88 -12.24 7.95
C LEU A 448 -5.13 -11.22 6.84
N SER A 449 -5.45 -9.97 7.19
CA SER A 449 -5.74 -8.96 6.16
C SER A 449 -4.53 -8.58 5.32
N CYS A 450 -3.32 -8.58 5.88
CA CYS A 450 -2.09 -8.39 5.12
C CYS A 450 -1.81 -9.61 4.24
N PHE A 451 -1.87 -10.81 4.82
CA PHE A 451 -1.64 -12.07 4.10
C PHE A 451 -2.64 -12.27 2.94
N SER A 452 -3.87 -11.76 3.07
CA SER A 452 -4.93 -11.90 2.04
C SER A 452 -4.91 -10.86 0.92
N GLN A 453 -3.93 -9.96 0.90
CA GLN A 453 -3.90 -8.83 -0.03
C GLN A 453 -2.79 -9.00 -1.08
N PRO A 454 -3.11 -8.96 -2.39
CA PRO A 454 -2.10 -8.91 -3.44
C PRO A 454 -1.44 -7.54 -3.46
N PHE A 455 -0.33 -7.39 -2.73
CA PHE A 455 0.44 -6.14 -2.76
C PHE A 455 1.25 -6.04 -4.05
N GLU A 456 1.05 -4.99 -4.84
CA GLU A 456 1.82 -4.73 -6.08
C GLU A 456 3.22 -4.14 -5.77
N GLY A 457 4.21 -4.48 -6.60
CA GLY A 457 5.51 -3.80 -6.65
C GLY A 457 6.27 -3.79 -5.31
N ARG A 458 6.68 -2.60 -4.85
CA ARG A 458 7.33 -2.38 -3.54
C ARG A 458 6.35 -2.32 -2.38
N GLY A 459 5.33 -3.17 -2.40
CA GLY A 459 4.34 -3.23 -1.33
C GLY A 459 4.95 -3.72 -0.01
N LEU A 460 4.27 -4.64 0.67
CA LEU A 460 4.74 -5.18 1.94
C LEU A 460 5.43 -6.53 1.67
N PRO A 461 6.77 -6.58 1.51
CA PRO A 461 7.44 -7.84 1.18
C PRO A 461 7.30 -8.87 2.32
N TRP A 462 7.14 -8.43 3.56
CA TRP A 462 6.86 -9.33 4.69
C TRP A 462 5.44 -9.92 4.68
N ALA A 463 4.54 -9.48 3.81
CA ALA A 463 3.13 -9.87 3.87
C ALA A 463 2.83 -11.25 3.30
N ALA A 464 3.78 -11.88 2.59
CA ALA A 464 3.55 -13.17 1.93
C ALA A 464 4.04 -14.40 2.71
N GLN A 465 4.54 -14.23 3.93
CA GLN A 465 4.86 -15.34 4.83
C GLN A 465 4.32 -15.00 6.22
N LEU A 466 3.64 -15.95 6.86
CA LEU A 466 2.95 -15.68 8.13
C LEU A 466 3.92 -15.36 9.28
N ASP A 467 5.09 -16.00 9.32
CA ASP A 467 6.15 -15.71 10.29
C ASP A 467 6.77 -14.32 10.07
N GLU A 468 6.97 -13.92 8.80
CA GLU A 468 7.41 -12.57 8.43
C GLU A 468 6.36 -11.51 8.82
N VAL A 469 5.07 -11.79 8.61
CA VAL A 469 3.95 -10.95 9.08
C VAL A 469 3.98 -10.81 10.60
N ALA A 470 4.13 -11.92 11.34
CA ALA A 470 4.21 -11.90 12.80
C ALA A 470 5.42 -11.07 13.26
N ASN A 471 6.58 -11.21 12.61
CA ASN A 471 7.77 -10.40 12.91
C ASN A 471 7.52 -8.90 12.70
N ALA A 472 6.87 -8.51 11.60
CA ALA A 472 6.51 -7.13 11.31
C ALA A 472 5.56 -6.55 12.38
N ILE A 473 4.57 -7.33 12.83
CA ILE A 473 3.66 -6.94 13.92
C ILE A 473 4.43 -6.71 15.22
N LYS A 474 5.31 -7.64 15.59
CA LYS A 474 6.16 -7.54 16.81
C LYS A 474 7.04 -6.30 16.77
N ASN A 475 7.78 -6.11 15.68
CA ASN A 475 8.64 -4.96 15.45
C ASN A 475 7.88 -3.63 15.59
N HIS A 476 6.69 -3.55 14.99
CA HIS A 476 5.86 -2.35 15.08
C HIS A 476 5.36 -2.08 16.52
N HIS A 477 4.85 -3.10 17.21
CA HIS A 477 4.41 -2.95 18.60
C HIS A 477 5.57 -2.55 19.52
N ASP A 478 6.75 -3.14 19.34
CA ASP A 478 7.93 -2.84 20.15
C ASP A 478 8.37 -1.38 19.97
N VAL A 479 8.36 -0.89 18.73
CA VAL A 479 8.65 0.52 18.42
C VAL A 479 7.62 1.45 19.05
N MET A 480 6.33 1.13 18.96
CA MET A 480 5.30 1.99 19.55
C MET A 480 5.35 2.00 21.07
N ARG A 481 5.55 0.84 21.73
CA ARG A 481 5.78 0.76 23.18
C ARG A 481 6.99 1.58 23.61
N HIS A 482 8.05 1.55 22.82
CA HIS A 482 9.24 2.36 23.07
C HIS A 482 8.92 3.86 23.00
N TRP A 483 8.15 4.30 22.01
CA TRP A 483 7.71 5.68 21.91
C TRP A 483 6.78 6.11 23.05
N ASP A 484 5.87 5.24 23.50
CA ASP A 484 4.99 5.56 24.62
C ASP A 484 5.77 5.75 25.92
N ALA A 485 6.84 4.95 26.12
CA ALA A 485 7.74 5.08 27.25
C ALA A 485 8.61 6.35 27.17
N LEU A 486 9.03 6.76 25.97
CA LEU A 486 9.89 7.92 25.76
C LEU A 486 9.11 9.25 25.69
N LEU A 487 7.90 9.22 25.14
CA LEU A 487 7.06 10.37 24.81
C LEU A 487 5.65 10.18 25.40
N PRO A 488 5.52 10.08 26.73
CA PRO A 488 4.26 9.75 27.39
C PRO A 488 3.15 10.74 27.03
N GLY A 489 1.99 10.23 26.62
CA GLY A 489 0.83 11.02 26.22
C GLY A 489 0.95 11.72 24.87
N ARG A 490 2.03 11.49 24.11
CA ARG A 490 2.24 12.19 22.84
C ARG A 490 1.48 11.59 21.67
N VAL A 491 1.27 10.28 21.72
CA VAL A 491 0.56 9.51 20.70
C VAL A 491 -0.85 9.18 21.19
N LEU A 492 -1.86 9.42 20.34
CA LEU A 492 -3.20 8.91 20.59
C LEU A 492 -3.36 7.56 19.89
N HIS A 493 -3.56 6.50 20.67
CA HIS A 493 -3.88 5.17 20.14
C HIS A 493 -5.37 5.05 19.86
N VAL A 494 -5.72 4.64 18.65
CA VAL A 494 -7.09 4.49 18.16
C VAL A 494 -7.34 3.01 17.85
N PRO A 495 -7.98 2.25 18.76
CA PRO A 495 -8.41 0.89 18.52
C PRO A 495 -9.52 0.87 17.48
N TYR A 496 -9.27 0.22 16.34
CA TYR A 496 -10.20 0.12 15.22
C TYR A 496 -11.57 -0.39 15.65
N GLU A 497 -11.62 -1.45 16.45
CA GLU A 497 -12.83 -2.10 16.94
C GLU A 497 -13.68 -1.14 17.77
N GLN A 498 -13.05 -0.30 18.61
CA GLN A 498 -13.77 0.68 19.41
C GLN A 498 -14.21 1.90 18.58
N LEU A 499 -13.42 2.32 17.58
CA LEU A 499 -13.83 3.36 16.63
C LEU A 499 -15.04 2.92 15.81
N VAL A 500 -15.09 1.65 15.39
CA VAL A 500 -16.23 1.09 14.66
C VAL A 500 -17.47 0.99 15.56
N GLU A 501 -17.30 0.70 16.85
CA GLU A 501 -18.40 0.59 17.81
C GLU A 501 -18.96 1.96 18.22
N ASP A 502 -18.09 2.93 18.51
CA ASP A 502 -18.43 4.29 18.96
C ASP A 502 -17.71 5.34 18.09
N GLN A 503 -18.28 5.60 16.90
CA GLN A 503 -17.70 6.56 15.96
C GLN A 503 -17.64 7.96 16.56
N GLU A 504 -18.74 8.45 17.12
CA GLU A 504 -18.85 9.83 17.59
C GLU A 504 -17.88 10.10 18.73
N GLY A 505 -17.86 9.23 19.75
CA GLY A 505 -16.96 9.39 20.89
C GLY A 505 -15.48 9.31 20.49
N TRP A 506 -15.11 8.49 19.51
CA TRP A 506 -13.74 8.49 18.98
C TRP A 506 -13.43 9.69 18.08
N SER A 507 -14.37 10.14 17.24
CA SER A 507 -14.21 11.37 16.46
C SER A 507 -13.98 12.58 17.38
N ARG A 508 -14.71 12.68 18.49
CA ARG A 508 -14.49 13.74 19.50
C ARG A 508 -13.07 13.69 20.07
N ARG A 509 -12.58 12.50 20.44
CA ARG A 509 -11.21 12.29 20.96
C ARG A 509 -10.15 12.63 19.91
N LEU A 510 -10.35 12.22 18.66
CA LEU A 510 -9.47 12.54 17.54
C LEU A 510 -9.34 14.05 17.36
N LEU A 511 -10.46 14.76 17.24
CA LEU A 511 -10.48 16.21 17.06
C LEU A 511 -9.87 16.94 18.26
N GLN A 512 -10.19 16.51 19.49
CA GLN A 512 -9.61 17.07 20.70
C GLN A 512 -8.08 16.91 20.73
N HIS A 513 -7.55 15.73 20.40
CA HIS A 513 -6.11 15.48 20.33
C HIS A 513 -5.42 16.29 19.23
N CYS A 514 -6.13 16.50 18.11
CA CYS A 514 -5.71 17.40 17.05
C CYS A 514 -5.87 18.88 17.41
N GLY A 515 -6.55 19.26 18.50
CA GLY A 515 -6.86 20.65 18.81
C GLY A 515 -7.81 21.31 17.80
N LEU A 516 -8.73 20.53 17.23
CA LEU A 516 -9.77 20.96 16.31
C LEU A 516 -11.12 21.07 17.02
N PRO A 517 -11.99 22.02 16.64
CA PRO A 517 -13.36 22.07 17.15
C PRO A 517 -14.17 20.87 16.62
N TRP A 518 -15.30 20.58 17.26
CA TRP A 518 -16.26 19.61 16.74
C TRP A 518 -16.93 20.13 15.46
N ASP A 519 -17.12 19.24 14.48
CA ASP A 519 -17.88 19.48 13.26
C ASP A 519 -18.56 18.18 12.84
N ASP A 520 -19.86 18.21 12.53
CA ASP A 520 -20.64 17.00 12.23
C ASP A 520 -20.20 16.30 10.93
N SER A 521 -19.49 16.99 10.04
CA SER A 521 -18.95 16.40 8.79
C SER A 521 -18.09 15.16 9.03
N VAL A 522 -17.42 15.06 10.18
CA VAL A 522 -16.57 13.90 10.54
C VAL A 522 -17.38 12.61 10.77
N LEU A 523 -18.70 12.73 11.00
CA LEU A 523 -19.60 11.58 11.07
C LEU A 523 -19.96 11.05 9.68
N GLU A 524 -20.00 11.96 8.70
CA GLU A 524 -20.37 11.70 7.32
C GLU A 524 -19.14 11.44 6.44
N PHE A 525 -18.09 10.81 6.99
CA PHE A 525 -16.82 10.58 6.29
C PHE A 525 -16.96 9.85 4.96
N HIS A 526 -17.96 8.97 4.85
CA HIS A 526 -18.27 8.21 3.64
C HIS A 526 -18.76 9.10 2.47
N LYS A 527 -19.22 10.32 2.75
CA LYS A 527 -19.61 11.33 1.75
C LYS A 527 -18.44 12.24 1.33
N THR A 528 -17.27 12.10 1.96
CA THR A 528 -16.12 12.94 1.63
C THR A 528 -15.56 12.55 0.28
N GLU A 529 -15.79 13.41 -0.71
CA GLU A 529 -15.20 13.30 -2.04
C GLU A 529 -13.74 13.75 -2.00
N ARG A 530 -12.84 12.78 -1.89
CA ARG A 530 -11.38 12.98 -2.06
C ARG A 530 -10.76 11.81 -2.81
N ASP A 531 -9.61 12.06 -3.42
CA ASP A 531 -8.79 11.00 -3.97
C ASP A 531 -8.14 10.22 -2.83
N VAL A 532 -8.29 8.90 -2.85
CA VAL A 532 -7.67 8.01 -1.85
C VAL A 532 -7.03 6.83 -2.56
N GLN A 533 -5.72 6.75 -2.50
CA GLN A 533 -4.97 5.62 -3.02
C GLN A 533 -4.67 4.62 -1.90
N THR A 534 -5.52 3.60 -1.75
CA THR A 534 -5.27 2.54 -0.75
C THR A 534 -6.05 1.28 -1.04
N ALA A 535 -5.49 0.13 -0.65
CA ALA A 535 -6.20 -1.16 -0.66
C ALA A 535 -7.48 -1.17 0.22
N SER A 536 -7.60 -0.26 1.20
CA SER A 536 -8.81 -0.14 2.04
C SER A 536 -9.92 0.71 1.43
N LEU A 537 -9.75 1.25 0.23
CA LEU A 537 -10.55 2.35 -0.26
C LEU A 537 -12.06 2.12 -0.21
N SER A 538 -12.49 1.03 -0.83
CA SER A 538 -13.91 0.73 -0.90
C SER A 538 -14.55 0.50 0.47
N GLN A 539 -13.74 0.17 1.49
CA GLN A 539 -14.18 0.01 2.86
C GLN A 539 -14.49 1.37 3.52
N VAL A 540 -13.72 2.41 3.18
CA VAL A 540 -13.84 3.73 3.83
C VAL A 540 -14.83 4.67 3.14
N ARG A 541 -15.34 4.28 1.96
CA ARG A 541 -16.45 4.96 1.27
C ARG A 541 -17.83 4.37 1.61
N GLN A 542 -17.85 3.34 2.45
CA GLN A 542 -19.06 2.82 3.05
C GLN A 542 -19.24 3.41 4.45
N LYS A 543 -20.47 3.39 4.95
CA LYS A 543 -20.73 3.59 6.37
C LYS A 543 -19.98 2.52 7.18
N LEU A 544 -19.69 2.83 8.45
CA LEU A 544 -19.03 1.86 9.34
C LEU A 544 -19.79 0.53 9.37
N TYR A 545 -19.03 -0.55 9.29
CA TYR A 545 -19.56 -1.90 9.33
C TYR A 545 -18.70 -2.79 10.20
N LYS A 546 -19.33 -3.73 10.91
CA LYS A 546 -18.66 -4.64 11.84
C LYS A 546 -18.09 -5.90 11.17
N THR A 547 -18.44 -6.15 9.89
CA THR A 547 -18.08 -7.39 9.18
C THR A 547 -16.58 -7.58 8.93
N ALA A 548 -15.76 -6.53 9.10
CA ALA A 548 -14.31 -6.64 9.06
C ALA A 548 -13.71 -7.22 10.35
N ILE A 549 -14.38 -7.07 11.50
CA ILE A 549 -13.87 -7.45 12.82
C ILE A 549 -13.96 -8.96 13.01
N GLY A 550 -12.87 -9.59 13.46
CA GLY A 550 -12.81 -11.00 13.81
C GLY A 550 -12.85 -11.95 12.61
N LYS A 551 -12.48 -11.48 11.41
CA LYS A 551 -12.38 -12.33 10.21
C LYS A 551 -11.36 -13.44 10.38
N TRP A 552 -10.31 -13.19 11.18
CA TRP A 552 -9.28 -14.18 11.50
C TRP A 552 -9.84 -15.48 12.08
N ARG A 553 -10.99 -15.44 12.78
CA ARG A 553 -11.61 -16.62 13.39
C ARG A 553 -12.02 -17.69 12.37
N ARG A 554 -12.21 -17.32 11.10
CA ARG A 554 -12.49 -18.28 10.01
C ARG A 554 -11.32 -19.20 9.68
N TYR A 555 -10.11 -18.78 10.07
CA TYR A 555 -8.84 -19.46 9.82
C TYR A 555 -8.07 -19.66 11.14
N GLU A 556 -8.76 -19.70 12.28
CA GLU A 556 -8.15 -19.79 13.61
C GLU A 556 -7.24 -21.02 13.76
N ASP A 557 -7.65 -22.15 13.18
CA ASP A 557 -6.85 -23.38 13.11
C ASP A 557 -5.56 -23.18 12.31
N LYS A 558 -5.65 -22.47 11.17
CA LYS A 558 -4.50 -22.19 10.29
C LYS A 558 -3.54 -21.13 10.86
N LEU A 559 -4.03 -20.23 11.69
CA LEU A 559 -3.25 -19.14 12.29
C LEU A 559 -2.57 -19.52 13.62
N GLN A 560 -2.81 -20.73 14.15
CA GLN A 560 -2.22 -21.20 15.42
C GLN A 560 -0.70 -20.97 15.56
N PRO A 561 0.14 -21.19 14.52
CA PRO A 561 1.57 -20.93 14.63
C PRO A 561 1.88 -19.48 15.01
N ILE A 562 1.25 -18.50 14.34
CA ILE A 562 1.48 -17.08 14.64
C ILE A 562 0.74 -16.61 15.89
N MET A 563 -0.36 -17.26 16.27
CA MET A 563 -1.06 -16.95 17.53
C MET A 563 -0.15 -17.18 18.74
N THR A 564 0.65 -18.25 18.69
CA THR A 564 1.65 -18.54 19.72
C THR A 564 2.72 -17.45 19.76
N ASP A 565 3.27 -17.09 18.60
CA ASP A 565 4.29 -16.04 18.47
C ASP A 565 3.83 -14.64 18.89
N LEU A 566 2.52 -14.36 18.72
CA LEU A 566 1.91 -13.06 19.01
C LEU A 566 1.17 -13.04 20.36
N HIS A 567 1.24 -14.11 21.16
CA HIS A 567 0.40 -14.29 22.35
C HIS A 567 0.38 -13.06 23.28
N GLY A 568 1.55 -12.57 23.73
CA GLY A 568 1.60 -11.38 24.60
C GLY A 568 1.10 -10.09 23.92
N TYR A 569 1.28 -9.97 22.60
CA TYR A 569 0.78 -8.82 21.83
C TYR A 569 -0.74 -8.85 21.69
N ILE A 570 -1.33 -10.04 21.60
CA ILE A 570 -2.78 -10.26 21.58
C ILE A 570 -3.36 -9.91 22.96
N GLU A 571 -2.78 -10.43 24.04
CA GLU A 571 -3.23 -10.15 25.41
C GLU A 571 -3.18 -8.65 25.74
N ASP A 572 -2.08 -7.97 25.41
CA ASP A 572 -1.93 -6.52 25.59
C ASP A 572 -3.06 -5.74 24.87
N TYR A 573 -3.39 -6.17 23.66
CA TYR A 573 -4.44 -5.53 22.86
C TYR A 573 -5.84 -5.82 23.41
N GLU A 574 -6.14 -7.08 23.75
CA GLU A 574 -7.43 -7.47 24.30
C GLU A 574 -7.70 -6.85 25.68
N ALA A 575 -6.67 -6.69 26.51
CA ALA A 575 -6.75 -5.94 27.75
C ALA A 575 -7.16 -4.48 27.52
N THR A 576 -6.62 -3.84 26.47
CA THR A 576 -6.99 -2.48 26.06
C THR A 576 -8.45 -2.39 25.60
N LEU A 577 -8.96 -3.43 24.92
CA LEU A 577 -10.37 -3.52 24.56
C LEU A 577 -11.28 -3.73 25.77
N GLY A 578 -10.87 -4.60 26.70
CA GLY A 578 -11.64 -4.99 27.89
C GLY A 578 -11.73 -3.89 28.95
N ALA A 579 -10.65 -3.14 29.19
CA ALA A 579 -10.60 -2.06 30.18
C ALA A 579 -11.65 -0.96 29.95
N ARG A 580 -12.16 -0.83 28.72
CA ARG A 580 -13.16 0.17 28.36
C ARG A 580 -14.60 -0.31 28.47
N LYS A 581 -14.88 -1.59 28.19
CA LYS A 581 -16.21 -2.17 28.46
C LYS A 581 -16.58 -1.99 29.95
N ALA A 582 -15.61 -2.16 30.84
CA ALA A 582 -15.80 -1.93 32.27
C ALA A 582 -16.01 -0.45 32.65
N HIS A 583 -15.51 0.51 31.86
CA HIS A 583 -15.71 1.95 32.09
C HIS A 583 -17.05 2.45 31.52
N ASP A 584 -17.60 1.81 30.49
CA ASP A 584 -18.92 2.15 29.93
C ASP A 584 -20.08 1.45 30.68
N GLU A 585 -19.78 0.42 31.50
CA GLU A 585 -20.72 -0.27 32.40
C GLU A 585 -20.81 0.35 33.81
N LEU A 586 -19.93 1.32 34.14
CA LEU A 586 -19.90 2.10 35.39
C LEU A 586 -20.47 3.51 35.16
#